data_AF-A0AAV3GKR6-F1
#
_entry.id   AF-A0AAV3GKR6-F1
#
_cell.length_a   1.000
_cell.length_b   1.000
_cell.length_c   1.000
_cell.angle_alpha   90.00
_cell.angle_beta   90.00
_cell.angle_gamma   90.00
#
_symmetry.space_group_name_H-M   'P 1'
#
loop_
_entity.id
_entity.type
_entity.pdbx_description
1 polymer ?
#
loop_
_entity_poly.entity_id
_entity_poly.type
_entity_poly.pdbx_seq_one_letter_code
_entity_poly.pdbx_strand_id
1 'polypeptide(L)' 'MYSLPICLLVVGILLLIVNSLLFFNDYKATLTNSMKKSRLYVNGIVLLSSVGVIVLSTVYIFMINSQLS' A
#
# COMPACT_ATOMS: atom_id res chain seq x y z
N MET A 1 -1.59 23.09 -4.02
CA MET A 1 -1.17 22.07 -5.01
C MET A 1 -0.57 20.81 -4.35
N TYR A 2 0.27 20.92 -3.31
CA TYR A 2 0.84 19.73 -2.63
C TYR A 2 -0.09 18.97 -1.67
N SER A 3 -1.20 19.56 -1.24
CA SER A 3 -2.13 18.94 -0.27
C SER A 3 -2.66 17.58 -0.75
N LEU A 4 -3.01 17.45 -2.03
CA LEU A 4 -3.58 16.24 -2.61
C LEU A 4 -2.58 15.06 -2.64
N PRO A 5 -1.35 15.21 -3.17
CA PRO A 5 -0.38 14.14 -3.14
C PRO A 5 0.14 13.82 -1.73
N ILE A 6 0.21 14.80 -0.81
CA ILE A 6 0.55 14.53 0.59
C ILE A 6 -0.54 13.67 1.26
N CYS A 7 -1.81 13.99 1.05
CA CYS A 7 -2.92 13.15 1.55
C CYS A 7 -2.86 11.74 0.98
N LEU A 8 -2.63 11.59 -0.33
CA LEU A 8 -2.50 10.27 -0.97
C LEU A 8 -1.30 9.47 -0.42
N LEU A 9 -0.20 10.15 -0.11
CA LEU A 9 0.98 9.53 0.48
C LEU A 9 0.69 9.03 1.91
N VAL A 10 0.06 9.85 2.74
CA VAL A 10 -0.34 9.46 4.11
C VAL A 10 -1.33 8.31 4.09
N VAL A 11 -2.35 8.36 3.22
CA VAL A 11 -3.31 7.27 3.05
C VAL A 11 -2.60 6.00 2.56
N GLY A 12 -1.69 6.11 1.57
CA GLY A 12 -0.91 4.99 1.06
C GLY A 12 -0.07 4.31 2.15
N ILE A 13 0.60 5.08 3.00
CA ILE A 13 1.38 4.55 4.13
C ILE A 13 0.47 3.84 5.15
N LEU A 14 -0.64 4.46 5.55
CA LEU A 14 -1.61 3.84 6.47
C LEU A 14 -2.14 2.52 5.90
N LEU A 15 -2.50 2.51 4.62
CA LEU A 15 -3.00 1.33 3.93
C LEU A 15 -1.94 0.23 3.86
N LEU A 16 -0.67 0.59 3.67
CA LEU A 16 0.45 -0.35 3.68
C LEU A 16 0.67 -0.98 5.06
N ILE A 17 0.62 -0.20 6.14
CA ILE A 17 0.77 -0.69 7.51
C ILE A 17 -0.36 -1.66 7.86
N VAL A 18 -1.61 -1.27 7.63
CA VAL A 18 -2.78 -2.09 7.98
C VAL A 18 -2.80 -3.39 7.16
N ASN A 19 -2.57 -3.32 5.85
CA ASN A 19 -2.56 -4.52 5.01
C ASN A 19 -1.34 -5.41 5.28
N SER A 20 -0.21 -4.86 5.72
CA SER A 20 0.94 -5.67 6.13
C SER A 20 0.61 -6.49 7.37
N LEU A 21 0.00 -5.89 8.39
CA LEU A 21 -0.45 -6.60 9.59
C LEU A 21 -1.48 -7.69 9.26
N LEU A 22 -2.45 -7.37 8.40
CA LEU A 22 -3.46 -8.34 7.94
C LEU A 22 -2.83 -9.50 7.16
N PHE A 23 -1.85 -9.20 6.30
CA PHE A 23 -1.11 -10.20 5.55
C PHE A 23 -0.31 -11.14 6.47
N PHE A 24 0.38 -10.62 7.49
CA PHE A 24 1.10 -11.45 8.45
C PHE A 24 0.16 -12.35 9.27
N ASN A 25 -1.02 -11.84 9.66
CA ASN A 25 -2.02 -12.63 10.35
C ASN A 25 -2.58 -13.76 9.48
N ASP A 26 -2.94 -13.45 8.23
CA ASP A 26 -3.41 -14.47 7.27
C ASP A 26 -2.31 -15.46 6.88
N TYR A 27 -1.05 -15.02 6.81
CA TYR A 27 0.11 -15.88 6.58
C TYR A 27 0.30 -16.89 7.72
N LYS A 28 0.28 -16.41 8.97
CA LYS A 28 0.36 -17.27 10.16
C LYS A 28 -0.82 -18.24 10.24
N ALA A 29 -2.03 -17.76 9.91
CA ALA A 29 -3.23 -18.58 9.88
C ALA A 29 -3.16 -19.67 8.80
N THR A 30 -2.61 -19.38 7.63
CA THR A 30 -2.44 -20.34 6.52
C THR A 30 -1.35 -21.38 6.80
N LEU A 31 -0.32 -21.03 7.59
CA LEU A 31 0.68 -21.98 8.08
C LEU A 31 0.12 -22.91 9.16
N THR A 32 -0.77 -22.40 10.02
CA THR A 32 -1.28 -23.14 11.18
C THR A 32 -2.51 -23.98 10.86
N ASN A 33 -3.37 -23.50 9.96
CA ASN A 33 -4.53 -24.20 9.44
C ASN A 33 -4.47 -24.13 7.91
N SER A 34 -4.77 -25.23 7.20
CA SER A 34 -4.86 -25.29 5.73
C SER A 34 -6.08 -24.51 5.18
N MET A 35 -6.27 -23.29 5.66
CA MET A 35 -7.31 -22.36 5.25
C MET A 35 -7.02 -21.84 3.84
N LYS A 36 -8.08 -21.45 3.13
CA LYS A 36 -8.09 -21.06 1.71
C LYS A 36 -6.98 -20.07 1.38
N LYS A 37 -5.91 -20.57 0.73
CA LYS A 37 -4.75 -19.81 0.22
C LYS A 37 -5.12 -18.58 -0.62
N SER A 38 -6.32 -18.58 -1.23
CA SER A 38 -6.88 -17.45 -1.99
C SER A 38 -6.82 -16.11 -1.25
N ARG A 39 -7.10 -16.09 0.06
CA ARG A 39 -7.11 -14.83 0.84
C ARG A 39 -5.72 -14.20 0.95
N LEU A 40 -4.70 -15.04 1.03
CA LEU A 40 -3.30 -14.63 1.13
C LEU A 40 -2.81 -13.99 -0.18
N TYR A 41 -3.21 -14.54 -1.34
CA TYR A 41 -2.92 -13.93 -2.63
C TYR A 41 -3.62 -12.57 -2.80
N VAL A 42 -4.88 -12.45 -2.38
CA VAL A 42 -5.62 -11.18 -2.43
C VAL A 42 -4.93 -10.12 -1.57
N ASN A 43 -4.58 -10.42 -0.31
CA ASN A 43 -3.86 -9.48 0.54
C ASN A 43 -2.48 -9.11 -0.02
N GLY A 44 -1.79 -10.07 -0.66
CA GLY A 44 -0.51 -9.80 -1.33
C GLY A 44 -0.65 -8.81 -2.50
N ILE A 45 -1.69 -8.96 -3.33
CA ILE A 45 -1.98 -8.02 -4.42
C ILE A 45 -2.34 -6.64 -3.87
N VAL A 46 -3.12 -6.58 -2.79
CA VAL A 46 -3.49 -5.32 -2.12
C VAL A 46 -2.25 -4.60 -1.58
N LEU A 47 -1.31 -5.33 -0.97
CA LEU A 47 -0.02 -4.78 -0.55
C LEU A 47 0.79 -4.22 -1.73
N LEU A 48 0.81 -4.93 -2.85
CA LEU A 48 1.50 -4.45 -4.04
C LEU A 48 0.86 -3.16 -4.58
N SER A 49 -0.48 -3.07 -4.51
CA SER A 49 -1.22 -1.87 -4.93
C SER A 49 -0.94 -0.67 -4.02
N SER A 50 -0.81 -0.86 -2.70
CA SER A 50 -0.52 0.24 -1.78
C SER A 50 0.88 0.79 -1.97
N VAL A 51 1.86 -0.06 -2.28
CA VAL A 51 3.20 0.37 -2.72
C VAL A 51 3.10 1.22 -4.00
N GLY A 52 2.30 0.79 -4.97
CA GLY A 52 2.07 1.54 -6.20
C GLY A 52 1.51 2.94 -5.96
N VAL A 53 0.55 3.09 -5.05
CA VAL A 53 -0.03 4.39 -4.66
C VAL A 53 1.02 5.31 -4.03
N ILE A 54 1.91 4.78 -3.18
CA ILE A 54 3.00 5.56 -2.56
C ILE A 54 3.99 6.06 -3.63
N VAL A 55 4.38 5.19 -4.58
CA VAL A 55 5.29 5.54 -5.67
C VAL A 55 4.67 6.62 -6.56
N LEU A 56 3.42 6.45 -6.97
CA LEU A 56 2.69 7.44 -7.77
C LEU A 56 2.61 8.78 -7.05
N SER A 57 2.27 8.77 -5.76
CA SER A 57 2.20 10.00 -4.95
C SER A 57 3.56 10.71 -4.88
N THR A 58 4.64 9.96 -4.74
CA THR A 58 6.02 10.49 -4.70
C THR A 58 6.41 11.12 -6.04
N VAL A 59 6.14 10.44 -7.16
CA VAL A 59 6.37 10.97 -8.51
C VAL A 59 5.56 12.26 -8.74
N TYR A 60 4.32 12.29 -8.24
CA TYR A 60 3.46 13.46 -8.35
C TYR A 60 4.00 14.67 -7.58
N ILE A 61 4.55 14.47 -6.37
CA ILE A 61 5.22 15.53 -5.61
C ILE A 61 6.42 16.08 -6.40
N PHE A 62 7.23 15.20 -6.98
CA PHE A 62 8.36 15.59 -7.82
C PHE A 62 7.91 16.41 -9.04
N MET A 63 6.89 15.98 -9.76
CA MET A 63 6.35 16.72 -10.91
C MET A 63 5.88 18.13 -10.53
N ILE A 64 5.14 18.27 -9.43
CA ILE A 64 4.70 19.60 -8.95
C ILE A 64 5.92 20.46 -8.63
N ASN A 65 6.94 19.89 -7.98
CA ASN A 65 8.16 20.61 -7.66
C ASN A 65 8.93 21.07 -8.91
N SER A 66 8.97 20.22 -9.95
CA SER A 66 9.59 20.55 -11.23
C SER A 66 8.82 21.60 -12.05
N GLN A 67 7.52 21.77 -11.83
CA GLN A 67 6.71 22.82 -12.47
C GLN A 67 6.80 24.18 -11.76
N LEU A 68 7.25 24.20 -10.50
CA LEU A 68 7.39 25.41 -9.71
C LEU A 68 8.78 26.07 -9.86
N SER A 69 9.76 25.33 -10.42
CA SER A 69 11.11 25.78 -10.75
C SER A 69 11.19 26.31 -12.18
#